data_AF-A0A0K3B6H5-F1
#
_entry.id   AF-A0A0K3B6H5-F1
#
_cell.length_a   1.000
_cell.length_b   1.000
_cell.length_c   1.000
_cell.angle_alpha   90.00
_cell.angle_beta   90.00
_cell.angle_gamma   90.00
#
_symmetry.space_group_name_H-M   'P 1'
#
loop_
_entity.id
_entity.type
_entity.pdbx_description
1 polymer ?
#
loop_
_entity_poly.entity_id
_entity_poly.type
_entity_poly.pdbx_seq_one_letter_code
_entity_poly.pdbx_strand_id
1 'polypeptide(L)'
;MRIGVLGPLLAADATGPIDLKGPRHRAVLARLLVARGRVVPVDMLVADLWEDPPDGAVGAIQTFVAALRKALEPDRPPRTPATLLVTEGPGYALKLAPDAVDAWRFEAALNGSLSALDEALALWRGPAYAEFTDQAWARAEITRLDELRLLAVERRAEALLGLGRAAEAVPDLQAHVDGQPLRESAWRLLALASTPLAARAMRWSRCAAPGACWRTSSASIPVPRCGNWNPTSWHTPHGSFRLPRPLYWSDGTRR
;
A
#
# COMPACT_ATOMS: atom_id res chain seq x y z
N MET A 1 9.05 7.41 -20.88
CA MET A 1 10.12 6.87 -20.04
C MET A 1 9.51 6.28 -18.78
N ARG A 2 9.91 5.08 -18.39
CA ARG A 2 9.49 4.38 -17.18
C ARG A 2 10.69 3.75 -16.50
N ILE A 3 10.77 3.89 -15.19
CA ILE A 3 11.81 3.31 -14.36
C ILE A 3 11.17 2.47 -13.27
N GLY A 4 11.72 1.29 -13.06
CA GLY A 4 11.25 0.35 -12.06
C GLY A 4 12.29 0.13 -10.96
N VAL A 5 11.94 0.43 -9.71
CA VAL A 5 12.78 0.21 -8.52
C VAL A 5 12.12 -0.70 -7.47
N LEU A 6 10.85 -1.08 -7.66
CA LEU A 6 10.15 -2.05 -6.80
C LEU A 6 10.54 -3.49 -7.19
N GLY A 7 11.83 -3.80 -7.07
CA GLY A 7 12.48 -5.00 -7.60
C GLY A 7 13.86 -4.65 -8.17
N PRO A 8 14.40 -5.49 -9.08
CA PRO A 8 15.57 -5.13 -9.87
C PRO A 8 15.33 -3.85 -10.67
N LEU A 9 16.38 -3.03 -10.78
CA LEU A 9 16.34 -1.75 -11.47
C LEU A 9 16.06 -1.97 -12.96
N LEU A 10 14.98 -1.40 -13.47
CA LEU A 10 14.67 -1.44 -14.89
C LEU A 10 14.47 -0.01 -15.40
N ALA A 11 14.85 0.21 -16.66
CA ALA A 11 14.48 1.41 -17.40
C ALA A 11 13.89 0.97 -18.74
N ALA A 12 12.85 1.66 -19.18
CA ALA A 12 12.21 1.44 -20.47
C ALA A 12 11.66 2.75 -21.03
N ASP A 13 11.66 2.89 -22.34
CA ASP A 13 11.00 3.98 -23.05
C ASP A 13 9.85 3.46 -23.94
N ALA A 14 9.41 4.26 -24.91
CA ALA A 14 8.37 3.86 -25.84
C ALA A 14 8.82 2.77 -26.83
N THR A 15 10.13 2.61 -27.02
CA THR A 15 10.74 1.65 -27.97
C THR A 15 11.11 0.32 -27.31
N GLY A 16 11.29 0.30 -25.99
CA GLY A 16 11.50 -0.93 -25.23
C GLY A 16 12.40 -0.77 -24.00
N PRO A 17 12.98 -1.88 -23.50
CA PRO A 17 13.93 -1.85 -22.39
C PRO A 17 15.22 -1.09 -22.75
N ILE A 18 15.69 -0.27 -21.82
CA ILE A 18 16.94 0.49 -21.93
C ILE A 18 18.06 -0.26 -21.20
N ASP A 19 19.15 -0.52 -21.91
CA ASP A 19 20.37 -1.07 -21.32
C ASP A 19 21.12 0.00 -20.51
N LEU A 20 21.02 -0.11 -19.19
CA LEU A 20 21.67 0.78 -18.22
C LEU A 20 23.17 0.50 -18.02
N LYS A 21 23.80 -0.32 -18.86
CA LYS A 21 25.23 -0.65 -18.79
C LYS A 21 25.60 -1.31 -17.45
N GLY A 22 26.83 -1.08 -17.00
CA GLY A 22 27.41 -1.79 -15.86
C GLY A 22 26.84 -1.41 -14.48
N PRO A 23 27.16 -2.18 -13.43
CA PRO A 23 26.57 -2.03 -12.09
C PRO A 23 26.76 -0.63 -11.49
N ARG A 24 27.89 0.04 -11.75
CA ARG A 24 28.14 1.41 -11.27
C ARG A 24 27.26 2.46 -11.93
N HIS A 25 26.91 2.30 -13.21
CA HIS A 25 25.96 3.20 -13.89
C HIS A 25 24.57 3.09 -13.26
N ARG A 26 24.15 1.84 -13.00
CA ARG A 26 22.90 1.51 -12.34
C ARG A 26 22.86 2.07 -10.91
N ALA A 27 23.97 2.00 -10.17
CA ALA A 27 24.09 2.59 -8.84
C ALA A 27 23.93 4.11 -8.85
N VAL A 28 24.58 4.83 -9.78
CA VAL A 28 24.38 6.29 -9.92
C VAL A 28 22.91 6.62 -10.19
N LEU A 29 22.28 5.90 -11.12
CA LEU A 29 20.87 6.14 -11.44
C LEU A 29 19.96 5.87 -10.23
N ALA A 30 20.13 4.74 -9.56
CA ALA A 30 19.38 4.38 -8.35
C ALA A 30 19.57 5.43 -7.25
N ARG A 31 20.80 5.89 -7.02
CA ARG A 31 21.10 6.90 -6.01
C ARG A 31 20.42 8.25 -6.28
N LEU A 32 20.30 8.63 -7.56
CA LEU A 32 19.58 9.84 -7.98
C LEU A 32 18.06 9.66 -7.89
N LEU A 33 17.53 8.45 -8.12
CA LEU A 33 16.11 8.13 -7.94
C LEU A 33 15.69 8.27 -6.47
N VAL A 34 16.52 7.78 -5.54
CA VAL A 34 16.33 7.97 -4.09
C VAL A 34 16.30 9.47 -3.72
N ALA A 35 17.08 10.30 -4.41
CA ALA A 35 17.10 11.74 -4.16
C ALA A 35 15.84 12.48 -4.64
N ARG A 36 15.03 11.88 -5.54
CA ARG A 36 13.74 12.41 -6.04
C ARG A 36 13.85 13.82 -6.62
N GLY A 37 14.73 13.99 -7.61
CA GLY A 37 14.93 15.26 -8.30
C GLY A 37 15.70 16.32 -7.51
N ARG A 38 16.10 16.04 -6.26
CA ARG A 38 17.08 16.83 -5.53
C ARG A 38 18.49 16.61 -6.08
N VAL A 39 19.32 17.65 -5.98
CA VAL A 39 20.72 17.60 -6.37
C VAL A 39 21.50 16.68 -5.44
N VAL A 40 22.25 15.75 -5.99
CA VAL A 40 23.25 14.95 -5.27
C VAL A 40 24.64 15.46 -5.67
N PRO A 41 25.44 15.98 -4.71
CA PRO A 41 26.81 16.42 -4.97
C PRO A 41 27.69 15.29 -5.54
N VAL A 42 28.67 15.63 -6.37
CA VAL A 42 29.59 14.62 -6.94
C VAL A 42 30.35 13.88 -5.84
N ASP A 43 30.82 14.58 -4.81
CA ASP A 43 31.59 13.96 -3.72
C ASP A 43 30.75 12.94 -2.94
N MET A 44 29.45 13.21 -2.78
CA MET A 44 28.51 12.23 -2.20
C MET A 44 28.33 11.01 -3.10
N LEU A 45 28.22 11.22 -4.42
CA LEU A 45 28.15 10.09 -5.36
C LEU A 45 29.44 9.25 -5.32
N VAL A 46 30.60 9.87 -5.15
CA VAL A 46 31.86 9.15 -5.00
C VAL A 46 31.86 8.33 -3.71
N ALA A 47 31.52 8.94 -2.57
CA ALA A 47 31.47 8.24 -1.29
C ALA A 47 30.42 7.11 -1.27
N ASP A 48 29.30 7.28 -1.96
CA ASP A 48 28.21 6.29 -2.03
C ASP A 48 28.54 5.10 -2.97
N LEU A 49 29.47 5.28 -3.91
CA LEU A 49 29.83 4.25 -4.90
C LEU A 49 31.10 3.47 -4.55
N TRP A 50 32.00 4.07 -3.76
CA TRP A 50 33.30 3.50 -3.42
C TRP A 50 33.60 3.68 -1.94
N GLU A 51 34.07 2.61 -1.29
CA GLU A 51 34.69 2.71 0.04
C GLU A 51 36.09 3.35 -0.07
N ASP A 52 36.87 2.93 -1.06
CA ASP A 52 38.17 3.50 -1.41
C ASP A 52 38.15 4.01 -2.86
N PRO A 53 38.02 5.33 -3.09
CA PRO A 53 37.85 5.89 -4.42
C PRO A 53 39.17 5.90 -5.21
N PRO A 54 39.17 5.46 -6.48
CA PRO A 54 40.36 5.52 -7.31
C PRO A 54 40.74 6.96 -7.68
N ASP A 55 42.01 7.16 -8.05
CA ASP A 55 42.47 8.39 -8.68
C ASP A 55 41.60 8.71 -9.91
N GLY A 56 40.88 9.83 -9.87
CA GLY A 56 39.95 10.23 -10.93
C GLY A 56 38.51 9.71 -10.80
N ALA A 57 38.05 9.30 -9.61
CA ALA A 57 36.66 8.91 -9.36
C ALA A 57 35.62 9.92 -9.89
N VAL A 58 35.90 11.23 -9.77
CA VAL A 58 35.07 12.29 -10.34
C VAL A 58 34.92 12.16 -11.87
N GLY A 59 36.01 11.86 -12.58
CA GLY A 59 35.98 11.62 -14.03
C GLY A 59 35.20 10.35 -14.41
N ALA A 60 35.27 9.32 -13.57
CA ALA A 60 34.47 8.12 -13.74
C ALA A 60 32.96 8.40 -13.58
N ILE A 61 32.55 9.19 -12.58
CA ILE A 61 31.16 9.64 -12.42
C ILE A 61 30.68 10.40 -13.66
N GLN A 62 31.50 11.32 -14.20
CA GLN A 62 31.16 12.07 -15.42
C GLN A 62 30.93 11.13 -16.61
N THR A 63 31.75 10.09 -16.73
CA THR A 63 31.61 9.06 -17.78
C THR A 63 30.31 8.26 -17.60
N PHE A 64 30.00 7.85 -16.37
CA PHE A 64 28.75 7.14 -16.07
C PHE A 64 27.53 8.01 -16.38
N VAL A 65 27.55 9.28 -15.98
CA VAL A 65 26.49 10.25 -16.28
C VAL A 65 26.34 10.48 -17.77
N ALA A 66 27.44 10.60 -18.52
CA ALA A 66 27.40 10.76 -19.97
C ALA A 66 26.77 9.55 -20.67
N ALA A 67 27.14 8.34 -20.25
CA ALA A 67 26.55 7.10 -20.77
C ALA A 67 25.05 6.98 -20.42
N LEU A 68 24.66 7.32 -19.18
CA LEU A 68 23.26 7.35 -18.76
C LEU A 68 22.45 8.38 -19.55
N ARG A 69 22.97 9.58 -19.81
CA ARG A 69 22.31 10.59 -20.66
C ARG A 69 22.05 10.06 -22.06
N LYS A 70 23.02 9.36 -22.66
CA LYS A 70 22.87 8.77 -23.98
C LYS A 70 21.82 7.64 -23.99
N ALA A 71 21.74 6.86 -22.91
CA ALA A 71 20.79 5.76 -22.78
C ALA A 71 19.37 6.24 -22.50
N LEU A 72 19.20 7.28 -21.66
CA LEU A 72 17.89 7.80 -21.25
C LEU A 72 17.31 8.81 -22.25
N GLU A 73 18.14 9.48 -23.03
CA GLU A 73 17.70 10.47 -24.02
C GLU A 73 18.32 10.13 -25.40
N PRO A 74 17.95 9.01 -26.04
CA PRO A 74 18.57 8.55 -27.29
C PRO A 74 18.28 9.48 -28.48
N ASP A 75 17.08 10.06 -28.53
CA ASP A 75 16.64 10.97 -29.60
C ASP A 75 17.12 12.41 -29.41
N ARG A 76 17.98 12.67 -28.42
CA ARG A 76 18.45 14.01 -28.10
C ARG A 76 19.30 14.57 -29.25
N PRO A 77 18.96 15.75 -29.80
CA PRO A 77 19.76 16.37 -30.84
C PRO A 77 21.19 16.68 -30.35
N PRO A 78 22.21 16.53 -31.21
CA PRO A 78 23.56 16.93 -30.86
C PRO A 78 23.61 18.38 -30.33
N ARG A 79 24.42 18.62 -29.29
CA ARG A 79 24.66 19.95 -28.68
C ARG A 79 23.46 20.61 -27.96
N THR A 80 22.34 19.93 -27.79
CA THR A 80 21.28 20.38 -26.85
C THR A 80 21.62 19.96 -25.42
N PRO A 81 21.20 20.64 -24.34
CA PRO A 81 21.41 20.16 -22.96
C PRO A 81 20.55 18.92 -22.65
N ALA A 82 20.97 18.09 -21.69
CA ALA A 82 20.17 16.96 -21.21
C ALA A 82 19.03 17.48 -20.33
N THR A 83 17.84 16.88 -20.44
CA THR A 83 16.64 17.35 -19.74
C THR A 83 16.27 16.49 -18.56
N LEU A 84 16.56 15.19 -18.62
CA LEU A 84 16.24 14.24 -17.56
C LEU A 84 17.35 14.20 -16.51
N LEU A 85 18.59 14.01 -16.94
CA LEU A 85 19.75 13.97 -16.05
C LEU A 85 20.53 15.28 -16.15
N VAL A 86 20.16 16.25 -15.34
CA VAL A 86 20.71 17.61 -15.36
C VAL A 86 21.91 17.75 -14.44
N THR A 87 22.84 18.62 -14.81
CA THR A 87 23.90 19.08 -13.91
C THR A 87 23.42 20.36 -13.25
N GLU A 88 23.30 20.35 -11.93
CA GLU A 88 22.82 21.48 -11.13
C GLU A 88 23.84 21.73 -10.01
N GLY A 89 24.45 22.92 -10.00
CA GLY A 89 25.49 23.28 -9.02
C GLY A 89 26.68 22.29 -9.04
N PRO A 90 27.16 21.83 -7.87
CA PRO A 90 28.29 20.90 -7.76
C PRO A 90 27.88 19.43 -7.94
N GLY A 91 26.74 19.14 -8.58
CA GLY A 91 26.17 17.81 -8.60
C GLY A 91 25.23 17.52 -9.76
N TYR A 92 24.48 16.43 -9.61
CA TYR A 92 23.53 15.95 -10.60
C TYR A 92 22.15 15.78 -9.99
N ALA A 93 21.11 16.02 -10.79
CA ALA A 93 19.73 15.76 -10.43
C ALA A 93 19.02 15.02 -11.56
N LEU A 94 18.13 14.11 -11.18
CA LEU A 94 17.29 13.37 -12.11
C LEU A 94 15.87 13.93 -12.08
N LYS A 95 15.49 14.66 -13.12
CA LYS A 95 14.16 15.25 -13.30
C LYS A 95 13.32 14.30 -14.14
N LEU A 96 12.34 13.68 -13.50
CA LEU A 96 11.41 12.76 -14.15
C LEU A 96 9.98 13.17 -13.81
N ALA A 97 9.04 12.81 -14.68
CA ALA A 97 7.63 12.99 -14.40
C ALA A 97 7.21 12.18 -13.16
N PRO A 98 6.22 12.63 -12.36
CA PRO A 98 5.79 11.95 -11.15
C PRO A 98 5.32 10.50 -11.36
N ASP A 99 4.85 10.17 -12.57
CA ASP A 99 4.40 8.85 -12.99
C ASP A 99 5.50 8.02 -13.70
N ALA A 100 6.70 8.55 -13.85
CA ALA A 100 7.78 7.84 -14.54
C ALA A 100 8.39 6.70 -13.69
N VAL A 101 8.27 6.75 -12.36
CA VAL A 101 8.88 5.77 -11.46
C VAL A 101 7.80 4.95 -10.76
N ASP A 102 7.92 3.62 -10.79
CA ASP A 102 6.96 2.70 -10.16
C ASP A 102 6.74 2.99 -8.67
N ALA A 103 7.80 3.28 -7.91
CA ALA A 103 7.72 3.66 -6.50
C ALA A 103 6.93 4.95 -6.26
N TRP A 104 7.04 5.95 -7.16
CA TRP A 104 6.29 7.21 -7.02
C TRP A 104 4.82 7.02 -7.37
N ARG A 105 4.54 6.19 -8.39
CA ARG A 105 3.17 5.76 -8.72
C ARG A 105 2.53 4.97 -7.60
N PHE A 106 3.30 4.07 -6.98
CA PHE A 106 2.88 3.28 -5.84
C PHE A 106 2.44 4.18 -4.68
N GLU A 107 3.25 5.18 -4.35
CA GLU A 107 2.92 6.16 -3.31
C GLU A 107 1.65 6.96 -3.61
N ALA A 108 1.49 7.43 -4.84
CA ALA A 108 0.32 8.18 -5.25
C ALA A 108 -0.98 7.33 -5.14
N ALA A 109 -0.87 6.02 -5.37
CA ALA A 109 -2.00 5.10 -5.32
C ALA A 109 -2.46 4.72 -3.90
N LEU A 110 -1.69 5.04 -2.85
CA LEU A 110 -2.02 4.67 -1.45
C LEU A 110 -3.34 5.26 -0.95
N ASN A 111 -3.77 6.39 -1.52
CA ASN A 111 -5.04 7.03 -1.19
C ASN A 111 -6.12 6.78 -2.27
N GLY A 112 -5.87 5.84 -3.18
CA GLY A 112 -6.74 5.53 -4.30
C GLY A 112 -7.88 4.56 -3.96
N SER A 113 -8.58 4.13 -5.01
CA SER A 113 -9.58 3.06 -4.94
C SER A 113 -8.93 1.68 -4.69
N LEU A 114 -9.75 0.67 -4.37
CA LEU A 114 -9.28 -0.72 -4.31
C LEU A 114 -8.55 -1.15 -5.59
N SER A 115 -9.05 -0.77 -6.77
CA SER A 115 -8.39 -1.08 -8.04
C SER A 115 -7.02 -0.40 -8.18
N ALA A 116 -6.89 0.84 -7.71
CA ALA A 116 -5.60 1.54 -7.72
C ALA A 116 -4.58 0.87 -6.76
N LEU A 117 -5.05 0.41 -5.60
CA LEU A 117 -4.21 -0.34 -4.65
C LEU A 117 -3.78 -1.70 -5.22
N ASP A 118 -4.69 -2.43 -5.88
CA ASP A 118 -4.39 -3.70 -6.56
C ASP A 118 -3.34 -3.49 -7.66
N GLU A 119 -3.51 -2.49 -8.53
CA GLU A 119 -2.55 -2.14 -9.57
C GLU A 119 -1.20 -1.73 -9.00
N ALA A 120 -1.19 -0.96 -7.91
CA ALA A 120 0.02 -0.50 -7.25
C ALA A 120 0.81 -1.67 -6.62
N LEU A 121 0.12 -2.57 -5.91
CA LEU A 121 0.74 -3.77 -5.33
C LEU A 121 1.30 -4.69 -6.42
N ALA A 122 0.67 -4.76 -7.59
CA ALA A 122 1.17 -5.51 -8.74
C ALA A 122 2.46 -4.93 -9.38
N LEU A 123 2.85 -3.69 -9.06
CA LEU A 123 4.13 -3.12 -9.51
C LEU A 123 5.34 -3.77 -8.84
N TRP A 124 5.15 -4.40 -7.68
CA TRP A 124 6.21 -5.04 -6.91
C TRP A 124 6.65 -6.35 -7.58
N ARG A 125 7.91 -6.37 -8.02
CA ARG A 125 8.57 -7.51 -8.69
C ARG A 125 9.56 -8.23 -7.77
N GLY A 126 9.74 -7.75 -6.55
CA GLY A 126 10.70 -8.25 -5.57
C GLY A 126 10.97 -7.22 -4.48
N PRO A 127 12.05 -7.39 -3.69
CA PRO A 127 12.50 -6.38 -2.73
C PRO A 127 12.76 -5.03 -3.42
N ALA A 128 12.41 -3.92 -2.76
CA ALA A 128 12.73 -2.60 -3.28
C ALA A 128 14.24 -2.44 -3.44
N TYR A 129 14.68 -1.86 -4.56
CA TYR A 129 16.09 -1.70 -4.92
C TYR A 129 16.89 -3.00 -4.75
N ALA A 130 16.39 -4.13 -5.26
CA ALA A 130 16.94 -5.48 -5.01
C ALA A 130 18.46 -5.62 -5.30
N GLU A 131 19.00 -4.82 -6.22
CA GLU A 131 20.43 -4.81 -6.57
C GLU A 131 21.32 -4.01 -5.59
N PHE A 132 20.71 -3.24 -4.70
CA PHE A 132 21.39 -2.28 -3.83
C PHE A 132 21.03 -2.47 -2.36
N THR A 133 20.54 -3.65 -1.97
CA THR A 133 20.15 -3.95 -0.58
C THR A 133 21.28 -3.76 0.42
N ASP A 134 22.52 -4.02 0.00
CA ASP A 134 23.71 -3.91 0.86
C ASP A 134 24.21 -2.46 0.97
N GLN A 135 23.78 -1.59 0.07
CA GLN A 135 24.24 -0.20 -0.03
C GLN A 135 23.62 0.67 1.06
N ALA A 136 24.47 1.31 1.88
CA ALA A 136 24.03 2.11 3.02
C ALA A 136 23.06 3.25 2.64
N TRP A 137 23.32 3.91 1.51
CA TRP A 137 22.47 5.00 1.00
C TRP A 137 21.07 4.54 0.57
N ALA A 138 20.88 3.25 0.26
CA ALA A 138 19.59 2.70 -0.17
C ALA A 138 18.72 2.25 1.01
N ARG A 139 19.32 1.84 2.14
CA ARG A 139 18.61 1.21 3.27
C ARG A 139 17.43 2.01 3.79
N ALA A 140 17.58 3.33 3.94
CA ALA A 140 16.52 4.19 4.42
C ALA A 140 15.32 4.22 3.45
N GLU A 141 15.57 4.27 2.14
CA GLU A 141 14.51 4.28 1.13
C GLU A 141 13.87 2.89 0.99
N ILE A 142 14.65 1.81 1.06
CA ILE A 142 14.13 0.43 1.05
C ILE A 142 13.18 0.24 2.24
N THR A 143 13.62 0.58 3.46
CA THR A 143 12.79 0.48 4.66
C THR A 143 11.51 1.28 4.52
N ARG A 144 11.60 2.52 4.00
CA ARG A 144 10.43 3.36 3.78
C ARG A 144 9.46 2.75 2.76
N LEU A 145 9.95 2.20 1.65
CA LEU A 145 9.10 1.56 0.63
C LEU A 145 8.45 0.28 1.15
N ASP A 146 9.17 -0.53 1.91
CA ASP A 146 8.62 -1.74 2.53
C ASP A 146 7.51 -1.37 3.51
N GLU A 147 7.69 -0.34 4.35
CA GLU A 147 6.65 0.18 5.22
C GLU A 147 5.40 0.65 4.46
N LEU A 148 5.59 1.31 3.32
CA LEU A 148 4.47 1.71 2.46
C LEU A 148 3.78 0.50 1.79
N ARG A 149 4.51 -0.57 1.49
CA ARG A 149 3.92 -1.82 1.00
C ARG A 149 2.98 -2.43 2.02
N LEU A 150 3.42 -2.51 3.27
CA LEU A 150 2.63 -3.00 4.39
C LEU A 150 1.37 -2.15 4.58
N LEU A 151 1.51 -0.82 4.54
CA LEU A 151 0.37 0.10 4.59
C LEU A 151 -0.61 -0.10 3.43
N ALA A 152 -0.13 -0.34 2.21
CA ALA A 152 -1.01 -0.59 1.06
C ALA A 152 -1.85 -1.87 1.23
N VAL A 153 -1.26 -2.94 1.78
CA VAL A 153 -1.99 -4.18 2.10
C VAL A 153 -3.08 -3.91 3.14
N GLU A 154 -2.77 -3.13 4.18
CA GLU A 154 -3.75 -2.72 5.19
C GLU A 154 -4.90 -1.91 4.57
N ARG A 155 -4.59 -0.92 3.72
CA ARG A 155 -5.60 -0.10 3.03
C ARG A 155 -6.46 -0.93 2.07
N ARG A 156 -5.85 -1.88 1.38
CA ARG A 156 -6.56 -2.83 0.51
C ARG A 156 -7.55 -3.65 1.33
N ALA A 157 -7.12 -4.17 2.48
CA ALA A 157 -7.97 -4.93 3.39
C ALA A 157 -9.13 -4.08 3.95
N GLU A 158 -8.87 -2.83 4.35
CA GLU A 158 -9.91 -1.89 4.78
C GLU A 158 -10.95 -1.65 3.68
N ALA A 159 -10.50 -1.45 2.44
CA ALA A 159 -11.39 -1.27 1.30
C ALA A 159 -12.24 -2.52 1.02
N LEU A 160 -11.63 -3.72 1.08
CA LEU A 160 -12.36 -4.99 0.93
C LEU A 160 -13.40 -5.19 2.04
N LEU A 161 -13.05 -4.88 3.29
CA LEU A 161 -13.98 -4.92 4.42
C LEU A 161 -15.16 -3.97 4.22
N GLY A 162 -14.90 -2.74 3.79
CA GLY A 162 -15.95 -1.75 3.48
C GLY A 162 -16.90 -2.18 2.36
N LEU A 163 -16.41 -2.99 1.41
CA LEU A 163 -17.19 -3.58 0.31
C LEU A 163 -17.89 -4.90 0.68
N GLY A 164 -17.73 -5.39 1.91
CA GLY A 164 -18.25 -6.70 2.32
C GLY A 164 -17.48 -7.88 1.71
N ARG A 165 -16.28 -7.67 1.18
CA ARG A 165 -15.41 -8.70 0.58
C ARG A 165 -14.34 -9.19 1.56
N ALA A 166 -14.70 -9.31 2.84
CA ALA A 166 -13.80 -9.61 3.94
C ALA A 166 -12.98 -10.91 3.72
N ALA A 167 -13.60 -11.94 3.15
CA ALA A 167 -12.94 -13.22 2.88
C ALA A 167 -11.73 -13.11 1.96
N GLU A 168 -11.73 -12.13 1.04
CA GLU A 168 -10.62 -11.89 0.10
C GLU A 168 -9.42 -11.20 0.76
N ALA A 169 -9.60 -10.58 1.92
CA ALA A 169 -8.53 -9.91 2.67
C ALA A 169 -7.77 -10.85 3.61
N VAL A 170 -8.38 -11.97 4.02
CA VAL A 170 -7.82 -12.88 5.05
C VAL A 170 -6.44 -13.44 4.66
N PRO A 171 -6.21 -13.99 3.45
CA PRO A 171 -4.91 -14.58 3.13
C PRO A 171 -3.75 -13.57 3.21
N ASP A 172 -3.97 -12.37 2.67
CA ASP A 172 -2.96 -11.30 2.68
C ASP A 172 -2.68 -10.81 4.10
N LEU A 173 -3.72 -10.65 4.92
CA LEU A 173 -3.59 -10.25 6.32
C LEU A 173 -2.89 -11.31 7.18
N GLN A 174 -3.12 -12.59 6.90
CA GLN A 174 -2.42 -13.70 7.57
C GLN A 174 -0.91 -13.62 7.29
N ALA A 175 -0.54 -13.52 6.00
CA ALA A 175 0.85 -13.38 5.59
C ALA A 175 1.50 -12.10 6.16
N HIS A 176 0.74 -11.02 6.24
CA HIS A 176 1.19 -9.74 6.78
C HIS A 176 1.50 -9.85 8.29
N VAL A 177 0.63 -10.50 9.06
CA VAL A 177 0.84 -10.76 10.49
C VAL A 177 2.01 -11.71 10.73
N ASP A 178 2.14 -12.78 9.95
CA ASP A 178 3.24 -13.73 10.08
C ASP A 178 4.60 -13.08 9.80
N GLY A 179 4.65 -12.15 8.83
CA GLY A 179 5.85 -11.37 8.50
C GLY A 179 6.13 -10.21 9.45
N GLN A 180 5.11 -9.65 10.10
CA GLN A 180 5.21 -8.48 10.99
C GLN A 180 4.39 -8.65 12.28
N PRO A 181 4.80 -9.55 13.20
CA PRO A 181 3.97 -9.92 14.36
C PRO A 181 3.65 -8.77 15.31
N LEU A 182 4.48 -7.72 15.32
CA LEU A 182 4.33 -6.55 16.20
C LEU A 182 3.39 -5.48 15.63
N ARG A 183 2.82 -5.69 14.44
CA ARG A 183 2.00 -4.68 13.74
C ARG A 183 0.53 -4.82 14.13
N GLU A 184 0.11 -4.02 15.11
CA GLU A 184 -1.25 -4.09 15.70
C GLU A 184 -2.38 -3.88 14.66
N SER A 185 -2.17 -3.02 13.67
CA SER A 185 -3.17 -2.76 12.61
C SER A 185 -3.49 -4.02 11.81
N ALA A 186 -2.48 -4.82 11.46
CA ALA A 186 -2.64 -6.07 10.72
C ALA A 186 -3.49 -7.08 11.51
N TRP A 187 -3.19 -7.26 12.80
CA TRP A 187 -3.98 -8.12 13.70
C TRP A 187 -5.42 -7.66 13.83
N ARG A 188 -5.64 -6.35 14.00
CA ARG A 188 -6.99 -5.77 14.10
C ARG A 188 -7.80 -6.07 12.83
N LEU A 189 -7.22 -5.85 11.66
CA LEU A 189 -7.90 -6.09 10.38
C LEU A 189 -8.17 -7.58 10.17
N LEU A 190 -7.23 -8.45 10.54
CA LEU A 190 -7.41 -9.91 10.47
C LEU A 190 -8.58 -10.36 11.35
N ALA A 191 -8.62 -9.90 12.60
CA ALA A 191 -9.71 -10.19 13.52
C ALA A 191 -11.08 -9.74 12.96
N LEU A 192 -11.14 -8.53 12.39
CA LEU A 192 -12.37 -8.03 11.77
C LEU A 192 -12.79 -8.89 10.57
N ALA A 193 -11.85 -9.25 9.70
CA ALA A 193 -12.11 -10.06 8.51
C ALA A 193 -12.55 -11.49 8.84
N SER A 194 -12.03 -12.08 9.91
CA SER A 194 -12.34 -13.46 10.32
C SER A 194 -13.64 -13.59 11.14
N THR A 195 -14.24 -12.49 11.59
CA THR A 195 -15.46 -12.58 12.41
C THR A 195 -16.71 -12.93 11.59
N PRO A 196 -17.63 -13.76 12.12
CA PRO A 196 -18.93 -14.04 11.49
C PRO A 196 -19.79 -12.78 11.29
N LEU A 197 -19.48 -11.69 12.00
CA LEU A 197 -20.17 -10.41 11.83
C LEU A 197 -19.82 -9.73 10.50
N ALA A 198 -18.61 -9.89 9.99
CA ALA A 198 -18.24 -9.44 8.64
C ALA A 198 -19.07 -10.15 7.56
N ALA A 199 -19.42 -11.42 7.78
CA ALA A 199 -20.36 -12.16 6.94
C ALA A 199 -21.83 -11.69 7.11
N ARG A 200 -22.21 -11.13 8.29
CA ARG A 200 -23.58 -10.68 8.61
C ARG A 200 -23.85 -9.19 8.33
N ALA A 201 -22.85 -8.32 8.32
CA ALA A 201 -22.98 -6.90 7.97
C ALA A 201 -23.50 -6.72 6.52
N MET A 202 -23.26 -7.72 5.66
CA MET A 202 -23.74 -7.80 4.27
C MET A 202 -25.26 -7.85 4.09
N ARG A 203 -26.05 -8.16 5.13
CA ARG A 203 -27.52 -8.19 4.99
C ARG A 203 -28.16 -6.80 5.17
N TRP A 204 -27.48 -5.86 5.83
CA TRP A 204 -28.07 -4.56 6.18
C TRP A 204 -27.81 -3.46 5.15
N SER A 205 -26.66 -3.49 4.45
CA SER A 205 -26.33 -2.51 3.41
C SER A 205 -27.14 -2.68 2.11
N ARG A 206 -27.81 -3.83 1.90
CA ARG A 206 -28.76 -4.02 0.79
C ARG A 206 -30.15 -3.43 1.07
N CYS A 207 -30.43 -3.01 2.31
CA CYS A 207 -31.68 -2.36 2.69
C CYS A 207 -31.57 -0.82 2.75
N ALA A 208 -30.36 -0.26 2.67
CA ALA A 208 -30.12 1.18 2.79
C ALA A 208 -29.95 1.87 1.42
N ALA A 209 -30.74 1.49 0.41
CA ALA A 209 -30.96 2.34 -0.76
C ALA A 209 -32.10 3.32 -0.43
N PRO A 210 -31.86 4.63 -0.33
CA PRO A 210 -32.92 5.61 -0.18
C PRO A 210 -33.58 5.81 -1.54
N GLY A 211 -34.75 5.21 -1.77
CA GLY A 211 -35.60 5.57 -2.91
C GLY A 211 -36.50 4.50 -3.51
N ALA A 212 -36.29 3.21 -3.25
CA ALA A 212 -37.05 2.15 -3.92
C ALA A 212 -38.14 1.54 -3.03
N CYS A 213 -39.08 2.35 -2.55
CA CYS A 213 -40.31 1.79 -1.97
C CYS A 213 -41.49 2.75 -2.06
N TRP A 214 -41.83 3.21 -3.26
CA TRP A 214 -43.14 3.80 -3.50
C TRP A 214 -43.73 3.33 -4.83
N ARG A 215 -44.84 2.57 -4.71
CA ARG A 215 -45.97 2.51 -5.65
C ARG A 215 -45.76 1.61 -6.90
N THR A 216 -46.64 0.72 -7.35
CA THR A 216 -47.94 0.14 -6.94
C THR A 216 -48.11 -1.09 -7.81
N SER A 217 -48.42 -2.27 -7.26
CA SER A 217 -49.03 -3.33 -8.05
C SER A 217 -50.23 -3.87 -7.28
N SER A 218 -51.39 -3.63 -7.86
CA SER A 218 -52.68 -4.19 -7.51
C SER A 218 -52.66 -5.70 -7.74
N ALA A 219 -52.38 -6.48 -6.71
CA ALA A 219 -52.72 -7.90 -6.69
C ALA A 219 -52.88 -8.36 -5.25
N SER A 220 -54.08 -8.84 -4.95
CA SER A 220 -54.56 -9.31 -3.66
C SER A 220 -53.67 -10.41 -3.08
N ILE A 221 -52.93 -10.09 -2.03
CA ILE A 221 -52.33 -11.06 -1.10
C ILE A 221 -52.54 -10.50 0.32
N PRO A 222 -53.06 -11.29 1.29
CA PRO A 222 -53.37 -10.78 2.61
C PRO A 222 -52.08 -10.52 3.40
N VAL A 223 -51.86 -9.26 3.76
CA VAL A 223 -50.78 -8.81 4.66
C VAL A 223 -51.25 -9.02 6.10
N PRO A 224 -50.45 -9.59 7.01
CA PRO A 224 -50.77 -9.52 8.44
C PRO A 224 -50.62 -8.07 8.89
N ARG A 225 -51.69 -7.51 9.45
CA ARG A 225 -51.74 -6.18 10.07
C ARG A 225 -50.57 -5.99 11.03
N CYS A 226 -49.72 -4.99 10.78
CA CYS A 226 -48.80 -4.47 11.79
C CYS A 226 -49.62 -3.93 12.97
N GLY A 227 -49.64 -4.67 14.08
CA GLY A 227 -50.16 -4.19 15.35
C GLY A 227 -49.25 -3.10 15.93
N ASN A 228 -49.88 -2.07 16.49
CA ASN A 228 -49.24 -0.95 17.19
C ASN A 228 -48.09 -1.43 18.10
N TRP A 229 -46.89 -0.91 17.84
CA TRP A 229 -45.74 -1.07 18.69
C TRP A 229 -45.87 -0.10 19.89
N ASN A 230 -46.00 -0.66 21.10
CA ASN A 230 -46.03 0.09 22.36
C ASN A 230 -44.69 -0.21 23.10
N PRO A 231 -43.88 0.79 23.51
CA PRO A 231 -42.51 0.54 23.96
C PRO A 231 -42.37 0.01 25.40
N THR A 232 -43.32 -0.80 25.90
CA THR A 232 -43.30 -1.30 27.29
C THR A 232 -43.64 -2.78 27.48
N SER A 233 -43.77 -3.59 26.42
CA SER A 233 -44.06 -5.03 26.58
C SER A 233 -42.90 -5.92 26.10
N TRP A 234 -42.20 -6.52 27.06
CA TRP A 234 -41.32 -7.67 26.83
C TRP A 234 -42.16 -8.95 26.91
N HIS A 235 -42.32 -9.66 25.80
CA HIS A 235 -42.85 -11.03 25.80
C HIS A 235 -41.84 -11.99 25.14
N THR A 236 -41.27 -12.88 25.95
CA THR A 236 -40.54 -14.08 25.54
C THR A 236 -41.51 -15.21 25.18
N PRO A 237 -41.37 -15.90 24.03
CA PRO A 237 -42.15 -17.09 23.76
C PRO A 237 -41.44 -18.35 24.31
N HIS A 238 -42.14 -19.02 25.23
CA HIS A 238 -41.98 -20.40 25.69
C HIS A 238 -40.77 -20.78 26.56
N GLY A 239 -41.07 -21.01 27.84
CA GLY A 239 -40.23 -21.74 28.79
C GLY A 239 -40.61 -21.35 30.22
N SER A 240 -41.69 -21.92 30.75
CA SER A 240 -42.11 -21.71 32.14
C SER A 240 -41.05 -22.22 33.11
N PHE A 241 -40.26 -21.32 33.71
CA PHE A 241 -39.39 -21.64 34.84
C PHE A 241 -40.01 -21.08 36.11
N ARG A 242 -40.48 -21.96 36.99
CA ARG A 242 -40.90 -21.61 38.35
C ARG A 242 -39.65 -21.25 39.16
N LEU A 243 -39.56 -20.00 39.59
CA LEU A 243 -38.62 -19.60 40.64
C LEU A 243 -39.19 -20.02 42.01
N PRO A 244 -38.39 -20.63 42.91
CA PRO A 244 -38.76 -20.75 44.31
C PRO A 244 -38.69 -19.37 44.99
N ARG A 245 -39.66 -19.11 45.88
CA ARG A 245 -39.69 -17.92 46.74
C ARG A 245 -38.43 -17.86 47.63
N PRO A 246 -37.85 -16.66 47.85
CA PRO A 246 -36.82 -16.46 48.85
C PRO A 246 -37.46 -16.42 50.24
N LEU A 247 -37.05 -17.33 51.13
CA LEU A 247 -37.33 -17.20 52.56
C LEU A 247 -36.15 -16.50 53.23
N TYR A 248 -36.45 -15.29 53.66
CA TYR A 248 -35.80 -14.41 54.63
C TYR A 248 -34.70 -15.03 55.51
N TRP A 249 -33.61 -14.26 55.61
CA TRP A 249 -32.75 -14.22 56.78
C TRP A 249 -33.55 -13.91 58.05
N SER A 250 -33.39 -14.72 59.09
CA SER A 250 -33.47 -14.25 60.48
C SER A 250 -32.59 -15.11 61.37
N ASP A 251 -31.89 -14.39 62.25
CA ASP A 251 -30.89 -14.78 63.23
C ASP A 251 -31.19 -16.01 64.10
N GLY A 252 -30.10 -16.63 64.58
CA GLY A 252 -29.88 -16.62 66.02
C GLY A 252 -30.01 -17.96 66.77
N THR A 253 -28.85 -18.39 67.28
CA THR A 253 -28.61 -18.95 68.62
C THR A 253 -28.98 -20.40 68.99
N ARG A 254 -27.96 -21.05 69.59
CA ARG A 254 -27.96 -22.17 70.56
C ARG A 254 -28.37 -23.53 69.97
N ARG A 255 -27.66 -24.62 70.19
CA ARG A 255 -26.77 -25.04 71.28
C ARG A 255 -25.83 -26.13 70.77
#